data_AF-A0A843JCK2-F1
#
_entry.id   AF-A0A843JCK2-F1
#
_cell.length_a   1.000
_cell.length_b   1.000
_cell.length_c   1.000
_cell.angle_alpha   90.00
_cell.angle_beta   90.00
_cell.angle_gamma   90.00
#
_symmetry.space_group_name_H-M   'P 1'
#
loop_
_entity.id
_entity.type
_entity.pdbx_description
1 polymer ?
#
loop_
_entity_poly.entity_id
_entity_poly.type
_entity_poly.pdbx_seq_one_letter_code
_entity_poly.pdbx_strand_id
1 'polypeptide(L)'
;MTYYTRMGDGKRVTMTKEQILDDIHNGTADAADMAGIPQLDANAIDHIAEIIMSQDRVVGVTPGNEVVLSYDIGQLDFTGDNGNSGNGVDMGRLEAALLHERALGADTFELAHSDYSIKPVKPVISMEMQTMEEIQAEIVAPFFYGAMPNQGLYYAPDGPYGNPADLMREFMIEESMQQSELASQHVTRDIEYVTTRLQAAGSDGFNFDTTGSAGDADCVGTLNGVKILREQCPEAYIQVGFAGESIMGIHGSIEFEGQVVAGMYPHQYVHIAEQAGANVVGTVCNTNTSKSLAFNIARAVTFIKEAVKTSNIPVHADMGMGVGGIPMCETPPIDAVSRASKAMVEIAGVDGI
;
A
#
# COMPACT_ATOMS: atom_id res chain seq x y z
N MET A 1 -30.71 15.86 12.94
CA MET A 1 -30.58 15.50 11.50
C MET A 1 -29.74 14.23 11.44
N THR A 2 -30.01 13.35 10.47
CA THR A 2 -29.28 12.08 10.33
C THR A 2 -28.66 12.01 8.93
N TYR A 3 -27.50 11.38 8.82
CA TYR A 3 -26.69 11.33 7.62
C TYR A 3 -26.51 9.88 7.15
N TYR A 4 -26.55 9.66 5.85
CA TYR A 4 -26.21 8.37 5.25
C TYR A 4 -24.69 8.21 5.20
N THR A 5 -24.19 7.10 5.74
CA THR A 5 -22.76 6.75 5.72
C THR A 5 -22.61 5.22 5.72
N ARG A 6 -21.40 4.72 5.98
CA ARG A 6 -21.07 3.29 5.93
C ARG A 6 -20.33 2.81 7.16
N MET A 7 -20.35 1.50 7.34
CA MET A 7 -19.41 0.78 8.20
C MET A 7 -18.18 0.37 7.39
N GLY A 8 -17.12 -0.08 8.07
CA GLY A 8 -15.88 -0.54 7.47
C GLY A 8 -16.02 -1.82 6.65
N ASP A 9 -17.12 -2.57 6.79
CA ASP A 9 -17.50 -3.69 5.90
C ASP A 9 -18.32 -3.24 4.67
N GLY A 10 -18.54 -1.92 4.50
CA GLY A 10 -19.28 -1.32 3.40
C GLY A 10 -20.79 -1.23 3.62
N LYS A 11 -21.32 -1.81 4.72
CA LYS A 11 -22.75 -1.76 5.06
C LYS A 11 -23.21 -0.32 5.20
N ARG A 12 -24.32 0.02 4.54
CA ARG A 12 -24.96 1.33 4.68
C ARG A 12 -25.63 1.46 6.05
N VAL A 13 -25.43 2.60 6.69
CA VAL A 13 -26.03 2.97 7.97
C VAL A 13 -26.47 4.42 7.95
N THR A 14 -27.29 4.79 8.93
CA THR A 14 -27.65 6.18 9.17
C THR A 14 -27.14 6.57 10.56
N MET A 15 -26.44 7.69 10.66
CA MET A 15 -25.85 8.18 11.91
C MET A 15 -26.27 9.62 12.19
N THR A 16 -26.33 10.03 13.46
CA THR A 16 -26.47 11.44 13.83
C THR A 16 -25.13 12.16 13.72
N LYS A 17 -25.15 13.50 13.75
CA LYS A 17 -23.92 14.31 13.77
C LYS A 17 -23.05 13.95 14.98
N GLU A 18 -23.67 13.76 16.14
CA GLU A 18 -22.99 13.42 17.39
C GLU A 18 -22.28 12.07 17.27
N GLN A 19 -22.95 11.05 16.73
CA GLN A 19 -22.34 9.73 16.50
C GLN A 19 -21.15 9.79 15.53
N ILE A 20 -21.23 10.62 14.49
CA ILE A 20 -20.12 10.81 13.53
C ILE A 20 -18.94 11.47 14.23
N LEU A 21 -19.17 12.54 15.00
CA LEU A 21 -18.12 13.23 15.75
C LEU A 21 -17.47 12.33 16.80
N ASP A 22 -18.28 11.59 17.56
CA ASP A 22 -17.78 10.63 18.55
C ASP A 22 -16.87 9.59 17.90
N ASP A 23 -17.25 9.06 16.73
CA ASP A 23 -16.44 8.10 15.99
C ASP A 23 -15.15 8.72 15.42
N ILE A 24 -15.17 9.98 14.97
CA ILE A 24 -13.96 10.70 14.53
C ILE A 24 -12.99 10.88 15.71
N HIS A 25 -13.49 11.31 16.87
CA HIS A 25 -12.69 11.45 18.08
C HIS A 25 -12.09 10.11 18.51
N ASN A 26 -12.88 9.03 18.47
CA ASN A 26 -12.41 7.69 18.82
C ASN A 26 -11.35 7.17 17.84
N GLY A 27 -11.53 7.36 16.54
CA GLY A 27 -10.56 6.92 15.52
C GLY A 27 -9.23 7.67 15.63
N THR A 28 -9.32 8.97 15.89
CA THR A 28 -8.15 9.81 16.13
C THR A 28 -7.41 9.41 17.41
N ALA A 29 -8.13 9.17 18.50
CA ALA A 29 -7.55 8.75 19.77
C ALA A 29 -6.88 7.38 19.68
N ASP A 30 -7.48 6.43 18.94
CA ASP A 30 -6.93 5.09 18.71
C ASP A 30 -5.57 5.16 18.00
N ALA A 31 -5.48 5.91 16.90
CA ALA A 31 -4.22 6.08 16.18
C ALA A 31 -3.14 6.78 17.03
N ALA A 32 -3.53 7.84 17.75
CA ALA A 32 -2.65 8.59 18.63
C ALA A 32 -2.07 7.72 19.76
N ASP A 33 -2.90 6.90 20.39
CA ASP A 33 -2.48 5.97 21.46
C ASP A 33 -1.54 4.89 20.92
N MET A 34 -1.88 4.27 19.79
CA MET A 34 -1.09 3.19 19.20
C MET A 34 0.32 3.64 18.77
N ALA A 35 0.43 4.76 18.04
CA ALA A 35 1.71 5.22 17.50
C ALA A 35 2.43 6.24 18.39
N GLY A 36 1.84 6.69 19.49
CA GLY A 36 2.39 7.77 20.31
C GLY A 36 2.46 9.12 19.58
N ILE A 37 1.50 9.38 18.69
CA ILE A 37 1.43 10.58 17.84
C ILE A 37 0.32 11.54 18.31
N PRO A 38 0.35 12.84 17.93
CA PRO A 38 -0.70 13.77 18.29
C PRO A 38 -2.05 13.38 17.69
N GLN A 39 -3.13 13.62 18.43
CA GLN A 39 -4.47 13.62 17.87
C GLN A 39 -4.65 14.77 16.87
N LEU A 40 -5.58 14.59 15.92
CA LEU A 40 -6.05 15.65 15.04
C LEU A 40 -6.61 16.83 15.85
N ASP A 41 -6.31 18.03 15.37
CA ASP A 41 -6.86 19.26 15.95
C ASP A 41 -8.36 19.43 15.60
N ALA A 42 -8.99 20.41 16.26
CA ALA A 42 -10.41 20.67 16.08
C ALA A 42 -10.79 21.02 14.62
N ASN A 43 -9.92 21.70 13.88
CA ASN A 43 -10.20 22.08 12.50
C ASN A 43 -10.20 20.85 11.59
N ALA A 44 -9.23 19.96 11.77
CA ALA A 44 -9.17 18.69 11.05
C ALA A 44 -10.38 17.80 11.36
N ILE A 45 -10.79 17.73 12.63
CA ILE A 45 -11.99 16.97 13.04
C ILE A 45 -13.26 17.54 12.41
N ASP A 46 -13.45 18.87 12.46
CA ASP A 46 -14.59 19.53 11.85
C ASP A 46 -14.60 19.31 10.32
N HIS A 47 -13.43 19.32 9.67
CA HIS A 47 -13.31 19.10 8.24
C HIS A 47 -13.64 17.65 7.82
N ILE A 48 -13.16 16.64 8.58
CA ILE A 48 -13.56 15.25 8.37
C ILE A 48 -15.08 15.11 8.53
N ALA A 49 -15.65 15.73 9.55
CA ALA A 49 -17.09 15.69 9.79
C ALA A 49 -17.87 16.31 8.62
N GLU A 50 -17.41 17.42 8.06
CA GLU A 50 -17.98 18.04 6.85
C GLU A 50 -17.96 17.08 5.65
N ILE A 51 -16.82 16.44 5.38
CA ILE A 51 -16.68 15.48 4.27
C ILE A 51 -17.67 14.32 4.42
N ILE A 52 -17.78 13.75 5.63
CA ILE A 52 -18.67 12.61 5.89
C ILE A 52 -20.14 13.02 5.80
N MET A 53 -20.48 14.18 6.36
CA MET A 53 -21.85 14.69 6.39
C MET A 53 -22.33 15.30 5.06
N SER A 54 -21.43 15.45 4.08
CA SER A 54 -21.79 15.90 2.73
C SER A 54 -22.92 15.04 2.15
N GLN A 55 -23.92 15.71 1.57
CA GLN A 55 -25.06 15.07 0.91
C GLN A 55 -24.75 14.64 -0.52
N ASP A 56 -23.59 15.04 -1.05
CA ASP A 56 -23.16 14.62 -2.38
C ASP A 56 -22.78 13.15 -2.38
N ARG A 57 -23.13 12.45 -3.46
CA ARG A 57 -22.80 11.03 -3.59
C ARG A 57 -21.28 10.85 -3.72
N VAL A 58 -20.63 11.67 -4.52
CA VAL A 58 -19.19 11.67 -4.78
C VAL A 58 -18.67 13.06 -4.42
N VAL A 59 -17.56 13.10 -3.69
CA VAL A 59 -16.86 14.34 -3.35
C VAL A 59 -15.50 14.37 -4.04
N GLY A 60 -14.94 15.55 -4.23
CA GLY A 60 -13.59 15.72 -4.77
C GLY A 60 -12.91 16.93 -4.15
N VAL A 61 -11.66 17.13 -4.53
CA VAL A 61 -10.88 18.30 -4.14
C VAL A 61 -11.19 19.48 -5.07
N THR A 62 -10.96 20.69 -4.60
CA THR A 62 -11.10 21.88 -5.44
C THR A 62 -9.97 21.96 -6.47
N PRO A 63 -10.21 22.51 -7.67
CA PRO A 63 -9.14 22.69 -8.66
C PRO A 63 -7.92 23.43 -8.11
N GLY A 64 -6.73 22.90 -8.37
CA GLY A 64 -5.45 23.33 -7.82
C GLY A 64 -4.98 22.56 -6.58
N ASN A 65 -5.81 21.66 -6.04
CA ASN A 65 -5.48 20.78 -4.91
C ASN A 65 -5.42 19.29 -5.32
N GLU A 66 -5.39 18.99 -6.63
CA GLU A 66 -5.17 17.64 -7.12
C GLU A 66 -3.78 17.13 -6.71
N VAL A 67 -3.69 15.82 -6.51
CA VAL A 67 -2.47 15.08 -6.16
C VAL A 67 -2.20 14.01 -7.22
N VAL A 68 -1.02 13.41 -7.19
CA VAL A 68 -0.66 12.34 -8.13
C VAL A 68 -1.58 11.14 -7.90
N LEU A 69 -2.17 10.63 -8.98
CA LEU A 69 -2.98 9.43 -8.96
C LEU A 69 -2.15 8.24 -9.48
N SER A 70 -1.60 7.47 -8.55
CA SER A 70 -0.80 6.28 -8.83
C SER A 70 -1.61 5.00 -8.64
N TYR A 71 -1.51 4.06 -9.58
CA TYR A 71 -2.20 2.77 -9.48
C TYR A 71 -1.22 1.62 -9.36
N ASP A 72 -1.41 0.80 -8.33
CA ASP A 72 -0.87 -0.54 -8.27
C ASP A 72 -1.69 -1.50 -9.15
N ILE A 73 -1.14 -2.67 -9.49
CA ILE A 73 -1.76 -3.76 -10.26
C ILE A 73 -2.04 -3.42 -11.75
N GLY A 74 -2.37 -2.17 -12.06
CA GLY A 74 -2.50 -1.58 -13.38
C GLY A 74 -3.43 -2.37 -14.30
N GLN A 75 -2.88 -3.07 -15.29
CA GLN A 75 -3.70 -3.84 -16.23
C GLN A 75 -4.58 -4.91 -15.55
N LEU A 76 -4.20 -5.47 -14.39
CA LEU A 76 -5.03 -6.49 -13.75
C LEU A 76 -6.25 -5.91 -13.05
N ASP A 77 -6.35 -4.59 -12.86
CA ASP A 77 -7.61 -3.95 -12.43
C ASP A 77 -8.75 -4.30 -13.38
N PHE A 78 -8.44 -4.50 -14.66
CA PHE A 78 -9.42 -4.95 -15.64
C PHE A 78 -9.49 -6.47 -15.72
N THR A 79 -8.33 -7.12 -15.92
CA THR A 79 -8.28 -8.53 -16.33
C THR A 79 -8.26 -9.52 -15.18
N GLY A 80 -7.82 -9.10 -13.99
CA GLY A 80 -7.84 -9.90 -12.77
C GLY A 80 -9.26 -10.13 -12.27
N ASP A 81 -9.46 -11.12 -11.41
CA ASP A 81 -10.74 -11.30 -10.74
C ASP A 81 -10.87 -10.39 -9.50
N ASN A 82 -12.07 -10.36 -8.90
CA ASN A 82 -12.34 -9.55 -7.71
C ASN A 82 -11.44 -9.92 -6.51
N GLY A 83 -10.81 -11.10 -6.51
CA GLY A 83 -9.90 -11.55 -5.46
C GLY A 83 -8.61 -10.74 -5.45
N ASN A 84 -8.14 -10.32 -6.63
CA ASN A 84 -6.99 -9.43 -6.81
C ASN A 84 -7.42 -8.00 -7.16
N SER A 85 -8.61 -7.58 -6.68
CA SER A 85 -9.19 -6.25 -6.94
C SER A 85 -9.48 -5.93 -8.42
N GLY A 86 -9.43 -6.93 -9.30
CA GLY A 86 -9.77 -6.80 -10.72
C GLY A 86 -11.27 -6.93 -11.02
N ASN A 87 -11.64 -6.69 -12.28
CA ASN A 87 -13.03 -6.67 -12.75
C ASN A 87 -13.44 -7.85 -13.64
N GLY A 88 -12.52 -8.78 -13.93
CA GLY A 88 -12.76 -9.98 -14.73
C GLY A 88 -13.08 -9.72 -16.21
N VAL A 89 -12.61 -8.59 -16.74
CA VAL A 89 -12.81 -8.21 -18.15
C VAL A 89 -11.69 -8.81 -18.99
N ASP A 90 -12.04 -9.72 -19.90
CA ASP A 90 -11.08 -10.38 -20.78
C ASP A 90 -10.45 -9.38 -21.77
N MET A 91 -9.18 -9.04 -21.55
CA MET A 91 -8.39 -8.10 -22.35
C MET A 91 -6.91 -8.50 -22.36
N GLY A 92 -6.18 -8.11 -23.39
CA GLY A 92 -4.72 -8.22 -23.39
C GLY A 92 -4.07 -7.13 -22.52
N ARG A 93 -2.84 -7.37 -22.07
CA ARG A 93 -2.11 -6.49 -21.13
C ARG A 93 -1.83 -5.11 -21.75
N LEU A 94 -1.49 -5.06 -23.04
CA LEU A 94 -1.29 -3.80 -23.76
C LEU A 94 -2.60 -3.02 -23.89
N GLU A 95 -3.70 -3.67 -24.29
CA GLU A 95 -5.00 -3.00 -24.42
C GLU A 95 -5.49 -2.45 -23.08
N ALA A 96 -5.29 -3.21 -21.99
CA ALA A 96 -5.63 -2.79 -20.65
C ALA A 96 -4.74 -1.62 -20.17
N ALA A 97 -3.44 -1.63 -20.43
CA ALA A 97 -2.55 -0.50 -20.13
C ALA A 97 -2.96 0.77 -20.89
N LEU A 98 -3.22 0.66 -22.20
CA LEU A 98 -3.69 1.77 -23.02
C LEU A 98 -5.06 2.30 -22.55
N LEU A 99 -5.95 1.42 -22.09
CA LEU A 99 -7.23 1.81 -21.52
C LEU A 99 -7.04 2.60 -20.22
N HIS A 100 -6.16 2.12 -19.34
CA HIS A 100 -5.86 2.75 -18.06
C HIS A 100 -5.33 4.18 -18.28
N GLU A 101 -4.33 4.35 -19.16
CA GLU A 101 -3.78 5.66 -19.52
C GLU A 101 -4.83 6.58 -20.17
N ARG A 102 -5.49 6.10 -21.24
CA ARG A 102 -6.25 6.99 -22.14
C ARG A 102 -7.68 7.26 -21.67
N ALA A 103 -8.27 6.37 -20.89
CA ALA A 103 -9.67 6.46 -20.48
C ALA A 103 -9.86 6.73 -18.99
N LEU A 104 -8.94 6.29 -18.12
CA LEU A 104 -9.06 6.48 -16.66
C LEU A 104 -8.24 7.67 -16.15
N GLY A 105 -7.17 8.05 -16.85
CA GLY A 105 -6.39 9.25 -16.53
C GLY A 105 -5.51 9.10 -15.29
N ALA A 106 -4.91 7.92 -15.10
CA ALA A 106 -3.85 7.71 -14.12
C ALA A 106 -2.61 8.55 -14.47
N ASP A 107 -1.93 9.10 -13.45
CA ASP A 107 -0.67 9.82 -13.63
C ASP A 107 0.51 8.86 -13.77
N THR A 108 0.42 7.69 -13.14
CA THR A 108 1.36 6.57 -13.28
C THR A 108 0.66 5.28 -12.89
N PHE A 109 1.09 4.17 -13.47
CA PHE A 109 0.61 2.84 -13.15
C PHE A 109 1.66 1.81 -13.60
N GLU A 110 1.33 0.54 -13.54
CA GLU A 110 2.34 -0.50 -13.64
C GLU A 110 1.92 -1.73 -14.44
N LEU A 111 2.94 -2.45 -14.90
CA LEU A 111 2.86 -3.83 -15.35
C LEU A 111 2.98 -4.77 -14.15
N ALA A 112 2.16 -5.81 -14.12
CA ALA A 112 2.15 -6.80 -13.06
C ALA A 112 1.86 -8.21 -13.59
N HIS A 113 2.51 -9.21 -13.02
CA HIS A 113 2.13 -10.61 -13.20
C HIS A 113 0.86 -10.92 -12.39
N SER A 114 0.02 -11.87 -12.82
CA SER A 114 -1.30 -12.11 -12.21
C SER A 114 -1.26 -12.53 -10.73
N ASP A 115 -0.17 -13.16 -10.29
CA ASP A 115 0.06 -13.49 -8.87
C ASP A 115 0.48 -12.27 -8.04
N TYR A 116 0.96 -11.23 -8.73
CA TYR A 116 1.45 -9.99 -8.15
C TYR A 116 2.55 -10.16 -7.11
N SER A 117 3.34 -11.24 -7.18
CA SER A 117 4.46 -11.48 -6.27
C SER A 117 5.80 -11.63 -7.00
N ILE A 118 6.90 -11.28 -6.35
CA ILE A 118 8.27 -11.39 -6.90
C ILE A 118 8.62 -12.84 -7.28
N LYS A 119 8.28 -13.82 -6.42
CA LYS A 119 8.69 -15.22 -6.63
C LYS A 119 8.15 -15.82 -7.94
N PRO A 120 6.87 -15.67 -8.31
CA PRO A 120 6.34 -16.23 -9.56
C PRO A 120 6.78 -15.51 -10.83
N VAL A 121 7.25 -14.25 -10.74
CA VAL A 121 7.79 -13.51 -11.89
C VAL A 121 9.09 -14.13 -12.41
N LYS A 122 9.94 -14.67 -11.52
CA LYS A 122 11.26 -15.22 -11.89
C LYS A 122 11.26 -16.23 -13.05
N PRO A 123 10.46 -17.32 -13.03
CA PRO A 123 10.45 -18.29 -14.12
C PRO A 123 9.94 -17.73 -15.45
N VAL A 124 9.22 -16.59 -15.42
CA VAL A 124 8.60 -15.98 -16.61
C VAL A 124 9.20 -14.62 -16.96
N ILE A 125 10.33 -14.23 -16.35
CA ILE A 125 10.91 -12.89 -16.48
C ILE A 125 11.12 -12.43 -17.92
N SER A 126 11.51 -13.34 -18.83
CA SER A 126 11.70 -12.98 -20.24
C SER A 126 10.39 -12.54 -20.92
N MET A 127 9.25 -13.11 -20.53
CA MET A 127 7.94 -12.72 -21.05
C MET A 127 7.50 -11.38 -20.46
N GLU A 128 7.79 -11.14 -19.19
CA GLU A 128 7.52 -9.86 -18.53
C GLU A 128 8.36 -8.73 -19.12
N MET A 129 9.64 -8.98 -19.40
CA MET A 129 10.52 -8.02 -20.09
C MET A 129 10.01 -7.68 -21.50
N GLN A 130 9.62 -8.68 -22.29
CA GLN A 130 9.05 -8.45 -23.62
C GLN A 130 7.76 -7.64 -23.55
N THR A 131 6.88 -7.97 -22.61
CA THR A 131 5.63 -7.23 -22.42
C THR A 131 5.91 -5.79 -22.00
N MET A 132 6.89 -5.56 -21.13
CA MET A 132 7.32 -4.21 -20.71
C MET A 132 7.83 -3.40 -21.91
N GLU A 133 8.73 -3.96 -22.72
CA GLU A 133 9.26 -3.31 -23.93
C GLU A 133 8.15 -2.97 -24.94
N GLU A 134 7.20 -3.89 -25.16
CA GLU A 134 6.07 -3.68 -26.06
C GLU A 134 5.14 -2.56 -25.59
N ILE A 135 4.85 -2.50 -24.28
CA ILE A 135 3.96 -1.46 -23.73
C ILE A 135 4.66 -0.11 -23.69
N GLN A 136 5.93 -0.06 -23.29
CA GLN A 136 6.71 1.19 -23.27
C GLN A 136 6.91 1.81 -24.65
N ALA A 137 6.73 1.05 -25.73
CA ALA A 137 6.73 1.60 -27.09
C ALA A 137 5.46 2.42 -27.42
N GLU A 138 4.38 2.25 -26.66
CA GLU A 138 3.05 2.79 -26.96
C GLU A 138 2.48 3.70 -25.86
N ILE A 139 2.97 3.54 -24.62
CA ILE A 139 2.60 4.34 -23.44
C ILE A 139 3.41 5.64 -23.37
N VAL A 140 2.79 6.67 -22.81
CA VAL A 140 3.35 8.01 -22.57
C VAL A 140 3.49 8.30 -21.08
N ALA A 141 2.53 7.86 -20.25
CA ALA A 141 2.63 7.98 -18.80
C ALA A 141 3.83 7.16 -18.26
N PRO A 142 4.47 7.58 -17.15
CA PRO A 142 5.43 6.72 -16.46
C PRO A 142 4.83 5.34 -16.17
N PHE A 143 5.58 4.29 -16.52
CA PHE A 143 5.08 2.92 -16.47
C PHE A 143 6.04 2.01 -15.70
N PHE A 144 5.59 1.62 -14.51
CA PHE A 144 6.36 0.89 -13.53
C PHE A 144 6.19 -0.62 -13.75
N TYR A 145 6.99 -1.42 -13.06
CA TYR A 145 6.61 -2.79 -12.75
C TYR A 145 6.28 -2.91 -11.28
N GLY A 146 5.17 -3.54 -10.95
CA GLY A 146 4.76 -3.77 -9.56
C GLY A 146 4.78 -5.24 -9.20
N ALA A 147 5.22 -5.51 -7.97
CA ALA A 147 5.04 -6.80 -7.33
C ALA A 147 5.21 -6.70 -5.82
N MET A 148 4.45 -7.52 -5.12
CA MET A 148 4.64 -7.80 -3.70
C MET A 148 5.92 -8.60 -3.49
N PRO A 149 6.75 -8.25 -2.49
CA PRO A 149 7.83 -9.11 -2.01
C PRO A 149 7.31 -10.48 -1.59
N ASN A 150 6.16 -10.49 -0.89
CA ASN A 150 5.39 -11.66 -0.47
C ASN A 150 6.26 -12.80 0.05
N GLN A 151 7.06 -12.53 1.09
CA GLN A 151 7.93 -13.53 1.71
C GLN A 151 7.17 -14.78 2.19
N GLY A 152 5.85 -14.70 2.38
CA GLY A 152 4.96 -15.83 2.64
C GLY A 152 5.18 -17.02 1.71
N LEU A 153 5.41 -16.75 0.41
CA LEU A 153 5.65 -17.77 -0.60
C LEU A 153 6.99 -18.50 -0.42
N TYR A 154 7.92 -17.98 0.39
CA TYR A 154 9.21 -18.61 0.66
C TYR A 154 9.14 -19.60 1.83
N TYR A 155 8.04 -19.62 2.57
CA TYR A 155 7.78 -20.58 3.62
C TYR A 155 7.08 -21.84 3.10
N ALA A 156 7.28 -22.95 3.81
CA ALA A 156 6.62 -24.22 3.54
C ALA A 156 5.09 -24.07 3.66
N PRO A 157 4.31 -24.76 2.80
CA PRO A 157 4.75 -25.80 1.87
C PRO A 157 5.26 -25.32 0.51
N ASP A 158 5.01 -24.05 0.14
CA ASP A 158 5.31 -23.54 -1.21
C ASP A 158 6.77 -23.14 -1.40
N GLY A 159 7.45 -22.84 -0.30
CA GLY A 159 8.86 -22.48 -0.25
C GLY A 159 9.70 -23.41 0.61
N PRO A 160 11.03 -23.23 0.57
CA PRO A 160 11.97 -24.15 1.20
C PRO A 160 12.18 -23.92 2.70
N TYR A 161 11.67 -22.82 3.28
CA TYR A 161 11.92 -22.44 4.67
C TYR A 161 10.76 -22.82 5.59
N GLY A 162 11.05 -23.14 6.85
CA GLY A 162 9.99 -23.47 7.81
C GLY A 162 9.03 -22.30 8.04
N ASN A 163 7.73 -22.57 8.11
CA ASN A 163 6.70 -21.55 8.32
C ASN A 163 6.77 -21.00 9.76
N PRO A 164 6.95 -19.68 9.97
CA PRO A 164 7.10 -19.10 11.31
C PRO A 164 5.92 -19.39 12.23
N ALA A 165 4.68 -19.35 11.71
CA ALA A 165 3.49 -19.58 12.52
C ALA A 165 3.40 -21.03 13.02
N ASP A 166 3.87 -22.00 12.22
CA ASP A 166 3.91 -23.40 12.60
C ASP A 166 5.03 -23.67 13.61
N LEU A 167 6.24 -23.16 13.34
CA LEU A 167 7.39 -23.30 14.24
C LEU A 167 7.12 -22.64 15.61
N MET A 168 6.50 -21.46 15.63
CA MET A 168 6.11 -20.81 16.89
C MET A 168 5.06 -21.62 17.65
N ARG A 169 4.12 -22.29 16.96
CA ARG A 169 3.12 -23.18 17.59
C ARG A 169 3.78 -24.39 18.25
N GLU A 170 4.92 -24.82 17.72
CA GLU A 170 5.76 -25.90 18.26
C GLU A 170 6.79 -25.41 19.30
N PHE A 171 6.73 -24.13 19.70
CA PHE A 171 7.66 -23.48 20.63
C PHE A 171 9.11 -23.41 20.12
N MET A 172 9.31 -23.51 18.81
CA MET A 172 10.62 -23.48 18.14
C MET A 172 10.98 -22.05 17.72
N ILE A 173 11.10 -21.14 18.71
CA ILE A 173 11.25 -19.70 18.46
C ILE A 173 12.55 -19.35 17.72
N GLU A 174 13.70 -19.88 18.18
CA GLU A 174 15.00 -19.63 17.55
C GLU A 174 15.04 -20.13 16.10
N GLU A 175 14.42 -21.29 15.85
CA GLU A 175 14.31 -21.83 14.49
C GLU A 175 13.40 -20.97 13.63
N SER A 176 12.25 -20.51 14.14
CA SER A 176 11.35 -19.58 13.43
C SER A 176 12.08 -18.29 13.01
N MET A 177 12.87 -17.73 13.92
CA MET A 177 13.69 -16.55 13.65
C MET A 177 14.71 -16.84 12.54
N GLN A 178 15.47 -17.92 12.67
CA GLN A 178 16.45 -18.33 11.66
C GLN A 178 15.83 -18.59 10.28
N GLN A 179 14.68 -19.27 10.22
CA GLN A 179 13.98 -19.52 8.95
C GLN A 179 13.48 -18.22 8.31
N SER A 180 13.07 -17.24 9.13
CA SER A 180 12.64 -15.93 8.65
C SER A 180 13.81 -15.11 8.09
N GLU A 181 14.98 -15.14 8.72
CA GLU A 181 16.20 -14.52 8.19
C GLU A 181 16.64 -15.15 6.86
N LEU A 182 16.58 -16.48 6.75
CA LEU A 182 16.90 -17.19 5.52
C LEU A 182 15.92 -16.86 4.39
N ALA A 183 14.63 -16.76 4.70
CA ALA A 183 13.61 -16.32 3.74
C ALA A 183 13.83 -14.87 3.30
N SER A 184 14.17 -13.98 4.24
CA SER A 184 14.51 -12.57 3.98
C SER A 184 15.68 -12.42 3.01
N GLN A 185 16.75 -13.19 3.20
CA GLN A 185 17.89 -13.22 2.27
C GLN A 185 17.51 -13.78 0.90
N HIS A 186 16.56 -14.72 0.83
CA HIS A 186 16.12 -15.27 -0.44
C HIS A 186 15.27 -14.27 -1.22
N VAL A 187 14.25 -13.66 -0.60
CA VAL A 187 13.42 -12.65 -1.26
C VAL A 187 14.28 -11.45 -1.71
N THR A 188 15.30 -11.05 -0.94
CA THR A 188 16.25 -10.00 -1.34
C THR A 188 16.94 -10.32 -2.69
N ARG A 189 17.46 -11.54 -2.85
CA ARG A 189 18.13 -11.98 -4.10
C ARG A 189 17.16 -12.05 -5.27
N ASP A 190 15.91 -12.37 -4.99
CA ASP A 190 14.87 -12.50 -6.00
C ASP A 190 14.39 -11.13 -6.47
N ILE A 191 14.27 -10.17 -5.54
CA ILE A 191 14.06 -8.75 -5.84
C ILE A 191 15.17 -8.25 -6.75
N GLU A 192 16.44 -8.44 -6.39
CA GLU A 192 17.58 -8.04 -7.25
C GLU A 192 17.44 -8.63 -8.66
N TYR A 193 17.16 -9.94 -8.76
CA TYR A 193 17.04 -10.61 -10.06
C TYR A 193 15.92 -10.04 -10.93
N VAL A 194 14.73 -9.82 -10.35
CA VAL A 194 13.53 -9.39 -11.08
C VAL A 194 13.62 -7.92 -11.45
N THR A 195 13.90 -7.06 -10.48
CA THR A 195 13.87 -5.60 -10.65
C THR A 195 14.92 -5.10 -11.65
N THR A 196 16.16 -5.59 -11.57
CA THR A 196 17.24 -5.19 -12.49
C THR A 196 16.95 -5.59 -13.94
N ARG A 197 16.25 -6.70 -14.16
CA ARG A 197 15.86 -7.16 -15.50
C ARG A 197 14.73 -6.35 -16.09
N LEU A 198 13.76 -5.96 -15.28
CA LEU A 198 12.65 -5.11 -15.71
C LEU A 198 13.09 -3.68 -15.98
N GLN A 199 14.02 -3.16 -15.16
CA GLN A 199 14.71 -1.90 -15.46
C GLN A 199 15.49 -1.99 -16.78
N ALA A 200 16.23 -3.08 -17.01
CA ALA A 200 16.91 -3.29 -18.29
C ALA A 200 15.96 -3.41 -19.51
N ALA A 201 14.70 -3.80 -19.28
CA ALA A 201 13.63 -3.84 -20.27
C ALA A 201 12.90 -2.50 -20.46
N GLY A 202 13.35 -1.44 -19.78
CA GLY A 202 12.85 -0.07 -19.96
C GLY A 202 11.71 0.33 -19.04
N SER A 203 11.43 -0.40 -17.95
CA SER A 203 10.47 0.08 -16.95
C SER A 203 10.97 1.38 -16.29
N ASP A 204 10.09 2.37 -16.10
CA ASP A 204 10.46 3.66 -15.49
C ASP A 204 10.75 3.53 -13.98
N GLY A 205 10.23 2.48 -13.35
CA GLY A 205 10.33 2.30 -11.92
C GLY A 205 9.90 0.93 -11.45
N PHE A 206 10.00 0.72 -10.14
CA PHE A 206 9.49 -0.47 -9.49
C PHE A 206 8.63 -0.08 -8.28
N ASN A 207 7.46 -0.71 -8.17
CA ASN A 207 6.58 -0.59 -7.02
C ASN A 207 6.68 -1.86 -6.18
N PHE A 208 7.24 -1.72 -4.98
CA PHE A 208 7.26 -2.76 -3.95
C PHE A 208 6.00 -2.64 -3.12
N ASP A 209 4.93 -3.28 -3.57
CA ASP A 209 3.65 -3.24 -2.85
C ASP A 209 3.64 -4.17 -1.62
N THR A 210 2.80 -3.85 -0.64
CA THR A 210 2.55 -4.68 0.56
C THR A 210 3.81 -5.18 1.27
N THR A 211 4.82 -4.31 1.36
CA THR A 211 6.06 -4.53 2.10
C THR A 211 5.77 -4.86 3.56
N GLY A 212 6.30 -6.00 4.03
CA GLY A 212 6.14 -6.44 5.41
C GLY A 212 4.83 -7.17 5.69
N SER A 213 4.07 -7.56 4.66
CA SER A 213 2.83 -8.34 4.80
C SER A 213 3.05 -9.69 5.49
N ALA A 214 4.24 -10.28 5.30
CA ALA A 214 4.66 -11.50 6.00
C ALA A 214 5.55 -11.22 7.23
N GLY A 215 5.51 -9.99 7.77
CA GLY A 215 6.19 -9.59 9.00
C GLY A 215 7.47 -8.77 8.79
N ASP A 216 8.16 -8.49 9.89
CA ASP A 216 9.37 -7.68 9.94
C ASP A 216 10.52 -8.26 9.10
N ALA A 217 10.64 -9.57 8.96
CA ALA A 217 11.66 -10.18 8.09
C ALA A 217 11.41 -9.93 6.59
N ASP A 218 10.14 -9.90 6.18
CA ASP A 218 9.71 -9.53 4.83
C ASP A 218 10.03 -8.06 4.54
N CYS A 219 9.77 -7.18 5.51
CA CYS A 219 10.16 -5.78 5.43
C CYS A 219 11.67 -5.61 5.24
N VAL A 220 12.50 -6.24 6.09
CA VAL A 220 13.96 -6.15 5.98
C VAL A 220 14.47 -6.72 4.65
N GLY A 221 13.90 -7.84 4.19
CA GLY A 221 14.28 -8.43 2.90
C GLY A 221 13.98 -7.50 1.73
N THR A 222 12.82 -6.84 1.79
CA THR A 222 12.40 -5.85 0.80
C THR A 222 13.30 -4.63 0.80
N LEU A 223 13.57 -4.02 1.95
CA LEU A 223 14.40 -2.83 2.05
C LEU A 223 15.85 -3.08 1.62
N ASN A 224 16.40 -4.28 1.90
CA ASN A 224 17.69 -4.69 1.35
C ASN A 224 17.66 -4.83 -0.17
N GLY A 225 16.57 -5.37 -0.73
CA GLY A 225 16.35 -5.43 -2.18
C GLY A 225 16.26 -4.03 -2.82
N VAL A 226 15.56 -3.09 -2.16
CA VAL A 226 15.46 -1.69 -2.58
C VAL A 226 16.85 -1.03 -2.62
N LYS A 227 17.70 -1.24 -1.61
CA LYS A 227 19.08 -0.74 -1.61
C LYS A 227 19.86 -1.26 -2.81
N ILE A 228 19.78 -2.56 -3.07
CA ILE A 228 20.45 -3.17 -4.22
C ILE A 228 19.96 -2.57 -5.53
N LEU A 229 18.64 -2.39 -5.69
CA LEU A 229 18.08 -1.76 -6.88
C LEU A 229 18.59 -0.32 -7.05
N ARG A 230 18.56 0.50 -5.99
CA ARG A 230 19.07 1.88 -6.04
C ARG A 230 20.55 1.92 -6.40
N GLU A 231 21.36 0.98 -5.91
CA GLU A 231 22.79 0.90 -6.23
C GLU A 231 23.04 0.48 -7.69
N GLN A 232 22.26 -0.48 -8.21
CA GLN A 232 22.48 -1.05 -9.55
C GLN A 232 21.78 -0.28 -10.67
N CYS A 233 20.64 0.35 -10.39
CA CYS A 233 19.84 1.16 -11.31
C CYS A 233 19.53 2.52 -10.66
N PRO A 234 20.51 3.44 -10.52
CA PRO A 234 20.33 4.71 -9.82
C PRO A 234 19.23 5.61 -10.40
N GLU A 235 18.90 5.43 -11.67
CA GLU A 235 17.84 6.12 -12.41
C GLU A 235 16.43 5.57 -12.12
N ALA A 236 16.32 4.33 -11.62
CA ALA A 236 15.03 3.70 -11.37
C ALA A 236 14.23 4.52 -10.35
N TYR A 237 12.97 4.79 -10.68
CA TYR A 237 12.04 5.31 -9.68
C TYR A 237 11.57 4.17 -8.78
N ILE A 238 11.60 4.35 -7.47
CA ILE A 238 11.30 3.29 -6.50
C ILE A 238 10.16 3.74 -5.59
N GLN A 239 9.05 3.02 -5.64
CA GLN A 239 7.94 3.14 -4.69
C GLN A 239 7.98 1.96 -3.72
N VAL A 240 7.80 2.23 -2.43
CA VAL A 240 7.71 1.19 -1.39
C VAL A 240 6.42 1.38 -0.62
N GLY A 241 5.40 0.58 -0.92
CA GLY A 241 4.13 0.52 -0.19
C GLY A 241 4.19 -0.48 0.94
N PHE A 242 3.73 -0.09 2.13
CA PHE A 242 3.73 -0.95 3.32
C PHE A 242 2.39 -1.69 3.47
N ALA A 243 2.39 -2.84 4.16
CA ALA A 243 1.19 -3.68 4.30
C ALA A 243 0.29 -3.34 5.51
N GLY A 244 0.73 -2.48 6.44
CA GLY A 244 -0.08 -2.11 7.60
C GLY A 244 0.35 -0.81 8.26
N GLU A 245 -0.52 -0.29 9.13
CA GLU A 245 -0.19 0.85 10.00
C GLU A 245 0.93 0.53 10.99
N SER A 246 1.33 -0.74 11.14
CA SER A 246 2.49 -1.15 11.92
C SER A 246 3.14 -2.35 11.27
N ILE A 247 4.47 -2.38 11.26
CA ILE A 247 5.21 -3.57 10.82
C ILE A 247 5.03 -4.69 11.86
N MET A 248 4.51 -5.84 11.45
CA MET A 248 4.22 -6.96 12.35
C MET A 248 5.51 -7.68 12.77
N GLY A 249 5.77 -7.76 14.08
CA GLY A 249 6.95 -8.46 14.62
C GLY A 249 6.75 -9.98 14.71
N ILE A 250 6.85 -10.69 13.58
CA ILE A 250 6.84 -12.16 13.55
C ILE A 250 8.21 -12.71 14.01
N HIS A 251 9.30 -12.11 13.53
CA HIS A 251 10.64 -12.32 14.05
C HIS A 251 10.88 -11.50 15.33
N GLY A 252 10.38 -10.27 15.38
CA GLY A 252 10.32 -9.38 16.54
C GLY A 252 11.62 -8.63 16.89
N SER A 253 12.72 -8.92 16.19
CA SER A 253 14.04 -8.33 16.49
C SER A 253 14.98 -8.19 15.29
N ILE A 254 14.47 -8.41 14.06
CA ILE A 254 15.33 -8.27 12.87
C ILE A 254 15.52 -6.80 12.58
N GLU A 255 16.75 -6.43 12.22
CA GLU A 255 17.15 -5.04 12.05
C GLU A 255 17.35 -4.69 10.57
N PHE A 256 16.94 -3.48 10.21
CA PHE A 256 17.42 -2.80 9.02
C PHE A 256 18.31 -1.65 9.47
N GLU A 257 19.56 -1.62 8.98
CA GLU A 257 20.52 -0.55 9.29
C GLU A 257 20.69 -0.29 10.81
N GLY A 258 20.69 -1.36 11.60
CA GLY A 258 20.85 -1.30 13.06
C GLY A 258 19.60 -0.89 13.84
N GLN A 259 18.43 -0.84 13.19
CA GLN A 259 17.15 -0.52 13.82
C GLN A 259 16.18 -1.68 13.69
N VAL A 260 15.61 -2.12 14.82
CA VAL A 260 14.53 -3.12 14.83
C VAL A 260 13.30 -2.52 14.14
N VAL A 261 12.83 -3.16 13.07
CA VAL A 261 11.70 -2.63 12.27
C VAL A 261 10.33 -3.05 12.83
N ALA A 262 10.27 -4.10 13.64
CA ALA A 262 9.03 -4.56 14.26
C ALA A 262 8.39 -3.46 15.13
N GLY A 263 7.10 -3.21 14.91
CA GLY A 263 6.34 -2.21 15.64
C GLY A 263 6.54 -0.76 15.17
N MET A 264 7.28 -0.54 14.08
CA MET A 264 7.35 0.80 13.47
C MET A 264 6.01 1.17 12.82
N TYR A 265 5.55 2.38 13.11
CA TYR A 265 4.35 3.03 12.56
C TYR A 265 4.70 3.93 11.36
N PRO A 266 3.73 4.53 10.65
CA PRO A 266 4.00 5.18 9.37
C PRO A 266 5.01 6.31 9.46
N HIS A 267 4.87 7.19 10.46
CA HIS A 267 5.82 8.26 10.74
C HIS A 267 7.25 7.81 11.05
N GLN A 268 7.48 6.51 11.28
CA GLN A 268 8.80 5.91 11.51
C GLN A 268 9.28 5.15 10.28
N TYR A 269 8.43 4.33 9.66
CA TYR A 269 8.87 3.49 8.54
C TYR A 269 9.13 4.30 7.25
N VAL A 270 8.59 5.51 7.13
CA VAL A 270 8.93 6.42 6.02
C VAL A 270 10.43 6.71 5.97
N HIS A 271 11.09 6.77 7.14
CA HIS A 271 12.52 7.04 7.23
C HIS A 271 13.38 5.86 6.80
N ILE A 272 12.97 4.62 7.10
CA ILE A 272 13.73 3.44 6.66
C ILE A 272 13.53 3.16 5.17
N ALA A 273 12.36 3.49 4.61
CA ALA A 273 12.12 3.44 3.16
C ALA A 273 13.00 4.46 2.42
N GLU A 274 13.06 5.71 2.91
CA GLU A 274 13.98 6.74 2.40
C GLU A 274 15.44 6.25 2.51
N GLN A 275 15.84 5.73 3.66
CA GLN A 275 17.20 5.21 3.88
C GLN A 275 17.56 4.04 2.95
N ALA A 276 16.58 3.21 2.58
CA ALA A 276 16.78 2.15 1.59
C ALA A 276 16.97 2.69 0.17
N GLY A 277 16.50 3.90 -0.12
CA GLY A 277 16.62 4.55 -1.42
C GLY A 277 15.30 4.69 -2.18
N ALA A 278 14.15 4.60 -1.50
CA ALA A 278 12.85 4.87 -2.10
C ALA A 278 12.74 6.35 -2.57
N ASN A 279 12.04 6.57 -3.68
CA ASN A 279 11.62 7.90 -4.12
C ASN A 279 10.27 8.29 -3.55
N VAL A 280 9.38 7.31 -3.34
CA VAL A 280 8.03 7.48 -2.80
C VAL A 280 7.76 6.38 -1.80
N VAL A 281 7.04 6.71 -0.74
CA VAL A 281 6.58 5.75 0.25
C VAL A 281 5.06 5.65 0.22
N GLY A 282 4.56 4.43 0.10
CA GLY A 282 3.17 4.05 0.28
C GLY A 282 2.88 3.89 1.77
N THR A 283 2.08 4.80 2.34
CA THR A 283 1.65 4.68 3.74
C THR A 283 0.25 4.13 3.82
N VAL A 284 0.03 3.17 4.71
CA VAL A 284 -1.23 2.47 4.83
C VAL A 284 -1.80 2.51 6.25
N CYS A 285 -3.12 2.42 6.34
CA CYS A 285 -3.84 2.11 7.56
C CYS A 285 -4.99 1.16 7.26
N ASN A 286 -5.00 -0.01 7.90
CA ASN A 286 -6.03 -1.01 7.68
C ASN A 286 -7.39 -0.55 8.25
N THR A 287 -8.45 -0.82 7.49
CA THR A 287 -9.83 -0.54 7.86
C THR A 287 -10.32 -1.57 8.87
N ASN A 288 -10.86 -1.07 9.99
CA ASN A 288 -11.59 -1.89 10.94
C ASN A 288 -13.04 -2.07 10.47
N THR A 289 -13.36 -3.29 10.04
CA THR A 289 -14.68 -3.64 9.48
C THR A 289 -15.83 -3.48 10.47
N SER A 290 -15.54 -3.52 11.78
CA SER A 290 -16.54 -3.35 12.84
C SER A 290 -16.77 -1.88 13.23
N LYS A 291 -16.07 -0.94 12.61
CA LYS A 291 -16.13 0.50 12.91
C LYS A 291 -16.79 1.27 11.77
N SER A 292 -17.23 2.49 12.04
CA SER A 292 -17.83 3.34 10.99
C SER A 292 -16.78 3.85 10.01
N LEU A 293 -17.23 4.31 8.84
CA LEU A 293 -16.41 5.04 7.89
C LEU A 293 -15.75 6.27 8.56
N ALA A 294 -16.48 6.93 9.45
CA ALA A 294 -16.00 8.10 10.19
C ALA A 294 -14.79 7.77 11.06
N PHE A 295 -14.89 6.69 11.84
CA PHE A 295 -13.78 6.19 12.65
C PHE A 295 -12.58 5.82 11.78
N ASN A 296 -12.80 5.06 10.71
CA ASN A 296 -11.71 4.54 9.87
C ASN A 296 -10.97 5.65 9.10
N ILE A 297 -11.70 6.63 8.55
CA ILE A 297 -11.09 7.81 7.91
C ILE A 297 -10.28 8.60 8.94
N ALA A 298 -10.85 8.89 10.11
CA ALA A 298 -10.15 9.66 11.14
C ALA A 298 -8.87 8.97 11.62
N ARG A 299 -8.93 7.65 11.83
CA ARG A 299 -7.77 6.83 12.21
C ARG A 299 -6.67 6.88 11.14
N ALA A 300 -7.03 6.64 9.88
CA ALA A 300 -6.08 6.67 8.76
C ALA A 300 -5.45 8.06 8.59
N VAL A 301 -6.27 9.14 8.60
CA VAL A 301 -5.78 10.52 8.47
C VAL A 301 -4.81 10.85 9.60
N THR A 302 -5.07 10.39 10.83
CA THR A 302 -4.20 10.66 11.98
C THR A 302 -2.80 10.06 11.80
N PHE A 303 -2.71 8.78 11.40
CA PHE A 303 -1.42 8.15 11.13
C PHE A 303 -0.68 8.80 9.96
N ILE A 304 -1.38 8.98 8.84
CA ILE A 304 -0.76 9.40 7.58
C ILE A 304 -0.36 10.87 7.65
N LYS A 305 -1.13 11.73 8.31
CA LYS A 305 -0.77 13.14 8.53
C LYS A 305 0.56 13.30 9.27
N GLU A 306 0.80 12.48 10.30
CA GLU A 306 2.09 12.53 11.00
C GLU A 306 3.22 11.97 10.14
N ALA A 307 2.97 10.97 9.30
CA ALA A 307 3.95 10.46 8.34
C ALA A 307 4.33 11.49 7.26
N VAL A 308 3.35 12.16 6.66
CA VAL A 308 3.57 13.29 5.73
C VAL A 308 4.43 14.37 6.39
N LYS A 309 4.14 14.69 7.65
CA LYS A 309 4.87 15.72 8.39
C LYS A 309 6.34 15.37 8.65
N THR A 310 6.67 14.08 8.81
CA THR A 310 8.05 13.65 9.09
C THR A 310 8.83 13.20 7.85
N SER A 311 8.14 12.81 6.77
CA SER A 311 8.78 12.31 5.55
C SER A 311 9.55 13.41 4.81
N ASN A 312 10.71 13.04 4.24
CA ASN A 312 11.44 13.89 3.28
C ASN A 312 11.21 13.50 1.82
N ILE A 313 10.51 12.39 1.58
CA ILE A 313 10.10 11.91 0.27
C ILE A 313 8.57 11.98 0.14
N PRO A 314 8.02 12.12 -1.08
CA PRO A 314 6.58 12.15 -1.27
C PRO A 314 5.88 10.92 -0.66
N VAL A 315 4.72 11.18 -0.06
CA VAL A 315 3.87 10.14 0.52
C VAL A 315 2.67 9.93 -0.38
N HIS A 316 2.58 8.74 -0.94
CA HIS A 316 1.38 8.28 -1.63
C HIS A 316 0.60 7.42 -0.63
N ALA A 317 -0.63 7.78 -0.29
CA ALA A 317 -1.38 6.94 0.63
C ALA A 317 -1.93 5.73 -0.10
N ASP A 318 -1.78 4.54 0.49
CA ASP A 318 -2.35 3.32 -0.08
C ASP A 318 -3.87 3.36 0.12
N MET A 319 -4.60 3.44 -0.99
CA MET A 319 -6.04 3.70 -1.03
C MET A 319 -6.75 2.64 -1.87
N GLY A 320 -7.31 1.63 -1.21
CA GLY A 320 -7.95 0.51 -1.88
C GLY A 320 -8.89 -0.25 -0.97
N MET A 321 -9.34 -1.42 -1.41
CA MET A 321 -10.22 -2.28 -0.64
C MET A 321 -9.64 -2.55 0.77
N GLY A 322 -10.30 -2.04 1.80
CA GLY A 322 -9.93 -2.32 3.20
C GLY A 322 -8.77 -1.50 3.75
N VAL A 323 -8.29 -0.47 3.06
CA VAL A 323 -7.19 0.40 3.53
C VAL A 323 -7.51 1.89 3.35
N GLY A 324 -6.76 2.77 4.01
CA GLY A 324 -6.91 4.23 3.86
C GLY A 324 -8.26 4.77 4.35
N GLY A 325 -8.97 3.99 5.18
CA GLY A 325 -10.33 4.28 5.62
C GLY A 325 -11.43 3.80 4.66
N ILE A 326 -11.06 3.24 3.50
CA ILE A 326 -12.00 2.67 2.54
C ILE A 326 -12.52 1.32 3.05
N PRO A 327 -13.83 1.05 2.96
CA PRO A 327 -14.40 -0.20 3.41
C PRO A 327 -13.80 -1.45 2.73
N MET A 328 -13.71 -2.54 3.49
CA MET A 328 -13.40 -3.87 2.98
C MET A 328 -14.64 -4.42 2.24
N CYS A 329 -14.65 -4.25 0.92
CA CYS A 329 -15.69 -4.74 0.03
C CYS A 329 -15.08 -4.94 -1.36
N GLU A 330 -15.38 -6.05 -2.04
CA GLU A 330 -14.84 -6.39 -3.37
C GLU A 330 -14.90 -5.23 -4.37
N THR A 331 -16.01 -4.48 -4.35
CA THR A 331 -16.13 -3.24 -5.09
C THR A 331 -16.41 -2.11 -4.10
N PRO A 332 -15.37 -1.40 -3.64
CA PRO A 332 -15.53 -0.36 -2.65
C PRO A 332 -16.53 0.70 -3.12
N PRO A 333 -17.50 1.08 -2.28
CA PRO A 333 -18.50 2.03 -2.71
C PRO A 333 -17.88 3.41 -2.99
N ILE A 334 -18.13 3.95 -4.18
CA ILE A 334 -17.53 5.22 -4.64
C ILE A 334 -17.76 6.40 -3.69
N ASP A 335 -18.87 6.39 -2.94
CA ASP A 335 -19.16 7.41 -1.93
C ASP A 335 -18.20 7.35 -0.74
N ALA A 336 -17.74 6.16 -0.34
CA ALA A 336 -16.73 6.01 0.69
C ALA A 336 -15.32 6.27 0.15
N VAL A 337 -14.99 5.74 -1.04
CA VAL A 337 -13.70 5.94 -1.72
C VAL A 337 -13.40 7.44 -1.86
N SER A 338 -14.33 8.19 -2.42
CA SER A 338 -14.15 9.63 -2.63
C SER A 338 -14.02 10.43 -1.34
N ARG A 339 -14.75 10.07 -0.27
CA ARG A 339 -14.64 10.72 1.05
C ARG A 339 -13.29 10.45 1.71
N ALA A 340 -12.83 9.20 1.68
CA ALA A 340 -11.54 8.83 2.22
C ALA A 340 -10.40 9.52 1.45
N SER A 341 -10.46 9.50 0.11
CA SER A 341 -9.47 10.14 -0.76
C SER A 341 -9.40 11.65 -0.52
N LYS A 342 -10.57 12.31 -0.48
CA LYS A 342 -10.66 13.74 -0.18
C LYS A 342 -10.06 14.08 1.20
N ALA A 343 -10.33 13.26 2.21
CA ALA A 343 -9.78 13.47 3.55
C ALA A 343 -8.25 13.28 3.60
N MET A 344 -7.70 12.31 2.85
CA MET A 344 -6.24 12.17 2.75
C MET A 344 -5.62 13.41 2.11
N VAL A 345 -6.15 13.88 1.00
CA VAL A 345 -5.59 15.04 0.29
C VAL A 345 -5.73 16.32 1.12
N GLU A 346 -6.94 16.66 1.57
CA GLU A 346 -7.18 17.97 2.19
C GLU A 346 -6.75 18.06 3.65
N ILE A 347 -6.54 16.93 4.34
CA ILE A 347 -6.32 16.91 5.79
C ILE A 347 -5.00 16.22 6.17
N ALA A 348 -4.70 15.06 5.57
CA ALA A 348 -3.40 14.42 5.77
C ALA A 348 -2.29 15.12 4.97
N GLY A 349 -2.62 15.68 3.80
CA GLY A 349 -1.70 16.44 2.96
C GLY A 349 -0.77 15.57 2.14
N VAL A 350 -1.26 14.41 1.69
CA VAL A 350 -0.51 13.47 0.86
C VAL A 350 -0.15 14.07 -0.50
N ASP A 351 0.94 13.59 -1.09
CA ASP A 351 1.42 14.01 -2.41
C ASP A 351 0.80 13.20 -3.56
N GLY A 352 0.29 12.02 -3.21
CA GLY A 352 -0.44 11.13 -4.10
C GLY A 352 -1.36 10.17 -3.34
N ILE A 353 -2.19 9.47 -4.10
CA ILE A 353 -3.07 8.38 -3.65
C ILE A 353 -3.09 7.26 -4.69
#